data_AF-D8FI85-F1
#
_entry.id   AF-D8FI85-F1
#
_cell.length_a   1.000
_cell.length_b   1.000
_cell.length_c   1.000
_cell.angle_alpha   90.00
_cell.angle_beta   90.00
_cell.angle_gamma   90.00
#
_symmetry.space_group_name_H-M   'P 1'
#
loop_
_entity.id
_entity.type
_entity.pdbx_description
1 polymer ?
#
loop_
_entity_poly.entity_id
_entity_poly.type
_entity_poly.pdbx_seq_one_letter_code
_entity_poly.pdbx_strand_id
1 'polypeptide(L)'
;MNKINYNLEMEKIINKIDLQNKPTLLLHSCCGPCSSAVIERLYPYFKLQVLYYNPNIDTYEEYMKRAKEQMRFIKEFGIADQVKVQVLEYDKDAFLKAVQGYEHGGEGSSRCLKCFNLRLSKTAQLAKEGDFDYFTTTLSISPWKDSQVLNKLGNYLGNIYGVTYLYSDFKKKNGFKRSVELSNKFNMYRQCYCGCQFSQEETLNCEEKIN
;
A
#
# COMPACT_ATOMS: atom_id res chain seq x y z
N MET A 1 -0.27 27.10 1.72
CA MET A 1 -0.31 26.19 2.91
C MET A 1 0.96 25.36 2.93
N ASN A 2 1.61 25.24 4.09
CA ASN A 2 2.79 24.38 4.24
C ASN A 2 2.39 22.90 4.11
N LYS A 3 3.22 22.09 3.43
CA LYS A 3 2.99 20.64 3.30
C LYS A 3 3.11 19.98 4.68
N ILE A 4 2.17 19.11 5.02
CA ILE A 4 2.19 18.36 6.28
C ILE A 4 3.26 17.27 6.19
N ASN A 5 4.09 17.14 7.23
CA ASN A 5 5.07 16.07 7.32
C ASN A 5 4.41 14.81 7.92
N TYR A 6 3.76 14.01 7.07
CA TYR A 6 3.04 12.81 7.51
C TYR A 6 3.93 11.72 8.11
N ASN A 7 5.25 11.74 7.86
CA ASN A 7 6.18 10.87 8.59
C ASN A 7 6.24 11.25 10.08
N LEU A 8 6.28 12.54 10.40
CA LEU A 8 6.28 13.00 11.80
C LEU A 8 4.93 12.72 12.47
N GLU A 9 3.81 12.89 11.76
CA GLU A 9 2.49 12.54 12.31
C GLU A 9 2.39 11.04 12.66
N MET A 10 2.91 10.18 11.79
CA MET A 10 3.01 8.74 12.07
C MET A 10 3.88 8.45 13.30
N GLU A 11 5.06 9.09 13.38
CA GLU A 11 6.01 8.87 14.48
C GLU A 11 5.46 9.33 15.83
N LYS A 12 4.67 10.41 15.86
CA LYS A 12 3.96 10.83 17.08
C LYS A 12 3.01 9.76 17.61
N ILE A 13 2.37 8.99 16.71
CA ILE A 13 1.50 7.87 17.10
C ILE A 13 2.37 6.70 17.57
N ILE A 14 3.35 6.28 16.76
CA ILE A 14 4.25 5.16 17.06
C ILE A 14 4.93 5.33 18.43
N ASN A 15 5.43 6.53 18.73
CA ASN A 15 6.15 6.82 19.98
C ASN A 15 5.25 6.76 21.23
N LYS A 16 3.92 6.72 21.07
CA LYS A 16 2.96 6.61 22.17
C LYS A 16 2.40 5.20 22.34
N ILE A 17 2.76 4.26 21.46
CA ILE A 17 2.27 2.89 21.52
C ILE A 17 2.95 2.14 22.67
N ASP A 18 2.14 1.52 23.52
CA ASP A 18 2.60 0.51 24.45
C ASP A 18 2.89 -0.80 23.70
N LEU A 19 4.14 -1.24 23.73
CA LEU A 19 4.58 -2.46 23.03
C LEU A 19 4.02 -3.75 23.65
N GLN A 20 3.56 -3.71 24.91
CA GLN A 20 2.87 -4.84 25.55
C GLN A 20 1.41 -4.94 25.09
N ASN A 21 0.82 -3.82 24.67
CA ASN A 21 -0.55 -3.76 24.16
C ASN A 21 -0.63 -3.05 22.82
N LYS A 22 -0.02 -3.66 21.80
CA LYS A 22 0.02 -3.12 20.45
C LYS A 22 -1.39 -2.99 19.84
N PRO A 23 -1.75 -1.82 19.28
CA PRO A 23 -2.99 -1.67 18.54
C PRO A 23 -2.96 -2.47 17.23
N THR A 24 -4.13 -2.77 16.72
CA THR A 24 -4.34 -3.48 15.46
C THR A 24 -4.24 -2.54 14.26
N LEU A 25 -3.61 -3.00 13.18
CA LEU A 25 -3.46 -2.22 11.94
C LEU A 25 -3.75 -3.09 10.71
N LEU A 26 -4.75 -2.68 9.92
CA LEU A 26 -4.97 -3.22 8.58
C LEU A 26 -4.17 -2.43 7.54
N LEU A 27 -3.17 -3.09 6.95
CA LEU A 27 -2.27 -2.48 5.96
C LEU A 27 -2.65 -2.92 4.55
N HIS A 28 -3.18 -1.99 3.75
CA HIS A 28 -3.33 -2.22 2.31
C HIS A 28 -1.97 -2.39 1.64
N SER A 29 -1.80 -3.48 0.90
CA SER A 29 -0.63 -3.75 0.05
C SER A 29 -0.99 -3.88 -1.42
N CYS A 30 -0.21 -3.20 -2.28
CA CYS A 30 -0.29 -3.33 -3.73
C CYS A 30 0.65 -4.40 -4.32
N CYS A 31 1.79 -4.66 -3.68
CA CYS A 31 2.77 -5.66 -4.09
C CYS A 31 3.78 -5.93 -2.96
N GLY A 32 4.40 -7.12 -2.98
CA GLY A 32 5.45 -7.50 -2.04
C GLY A 32 6.57 -6.44 -1.93
N PRO A 33 7.21 -6.02 -3.04
CA PRO A 33 8.32 -5.07 -3.02
C PRO A 33 8.00 -3.73 -2.35
N CYS A 34 6.83 -3.14 -2.61
CA CYS A 34 6.42 -1.88 -1.96
C CYS A 34 6.06 -2.09 -0.48
N SER A 35 5.58 -3.27 -0.12
CA SER A 35 5.20 -3.56 1.26
C SER A 35 6.38 -3.85 2.17
N SER A 36 7.52 -4.32 1.64
CA SER A 36 8.60 -4.91 2.44
C SER A 36 9.13 -3.97 3.53
N ALA A 37 9.58 -2.77 3.15
CA ALA A 37 10.08 -1.77 4.08
C ALA A 37 8.98 -1.17 4.97
N VAL A 38 7.73 -1.15 4.49
CA VAL A 38 6.58 -0.68 5.28
C VAL A 38 6.28 -1.67 6.40
N ILE A 39 6.22 -2.96 6.07
CA ILE A 39 5.99 -4.05 7.02
C ILE A 39 7.13 -4.07 8.03
N GLU A 40 8.41 -4.09 7.57
CA GLU A 40 9.60 -4.04 8.44
C GLU A 40 9.51 -2.89 9.47
N ARG A 41 9.00 -1.73 9.04
CA ARG A 41 8.86 -0.54 9.90
C ARG A 41 7.70 -0.63 10.90
N LEU A 42 6.58 -1.27 10.54
CA LEU A 42 5.33 -1.19 11.31
C LEU A 42 5.06 -2.41 12.19
N TYR A 43 5.47 -3.61 11.77
CA TYR A 43 5.21 -4.85 12.51
C TYR A 43 5.73 -4.83 13.97
N PRO A 44 6.81 -4.11 14.35
CA PRO A 44 7.23 -4.06 15.75
C PRO A 44 6.25 -3.30 16.64
N TYR A 45 5.43 -2.41 16.09
CA TYR A 45 4.56 -1.49 16.84
C TYR A 45 3.08 -1.87 16.77
N PHE A 46 2.64 -2.61 15.76
CA PHE A 46 1.23 -2.94 15.55
C PHE A 46 1.02 -4.45 15.49
N LYS A 47 -0.17 -4.92 15.91
CA LYS A 47 -0.72 -6.22 15.51
C LYS A 47 -1.14 -6.10 14.04
N LEU A 48 -0.21 -6.39 13.15
CA LEU A 48 -0.32 -6.07 11.73
C LEU A 48 -1.02 -7.19 10.95
N GLN A 49 -2.02 -6.82 10.16
CA GLN A 49 -2.57 -7.67 9.11
C GLN A 49 -2.38 -6.97 7.76
N VAL A 50 -1.79 -7.68 6.80
CA VAL A 50 -1.65 -7.21 5.42
C VAL A 50 -2.89 -7.60 4.64
N LEU A 51 -3.52 -6.63 4.00
CA LEU A 51 -4.59 -6.81 3.04
C LEU A 51 -4.02 -6.62 1.63
N TYR A 52 -3.78 -7.71 0.91
CA TYR A 52 -3.40 -7.63 -0.49
C TYR A 52 -4.65 -7.37 -1.35
N TYR A 53 -4.71 -6.17 -1.95
CA TYR A 53 -5.80 -5.78 -2.83
C TYR A 53 -5.27 -4.87 -3.95
N ASN A 54 -5.26 -5.39 -5.17
CA ASN A 54 -4.76 -4.70 -6.35
C ASN A 54 -5.62 -4.97 -7.60
N PRO A 55 -6.87 -4.51 -7.61
CA PRO A 55 -7.83 -4.83 -8.68
C PRO A 55 -7.42 -4.23 -10.03
N ASN A 56 -6.52 -3.24 -10.04
CA ASN A 56 -6.05 -2.64 -11.29
C ASN A 56 -5.03 -3.49 -12.04
N ILE A 57 -4.56 -4.62 -11.50
CA ILE A 57 -3.64 -5.48 -12.26
C ILE A 57 -4.38 -6.05 -13.47
N ASP A 58 -3.72 -6.01 -14.64
CA ASP A 58 -4.37 -6.32 -15.92
C ASP A 58 -4.85 -7.77 -16.07
N THR A 59 -4.11 -8.74 -15.54
CA THR A 59 -4.44 -10.17 -15.64
C THR A 59 -4.49 -10.84 -14.28
N TYR A 60 -5.31 -11.90 -14.18
CA TYR A 60 -5.42 -12.71 -12.97
C TYR A 60 -4.08 -13.38 -12.61
N GLU A 61 -3.34 -13.85 -13.61
CA GLU A 61 -2.05 -14.50 -13.43
C GLU A 61 -1.04 -13.55 -12.78
N GLU A 62 -0.97 -12.30 -13.24
CA GLU A 62 -0.09 -11.28 -12.67
C GLU A 62 -0.54 -10.88 -11.26
N TYR A 63 -1.86 -10.79 -11.03
CA TYR A 63 -2.42 -10.52 -9.70
C TYR A 63 -1.98 -11.59 -8.71
N MET A 64 -2.18 -12.87 -9.06
CA MET A 64 -1.83 -14.00 -8.22
C MET A 64 -0.33 -14.16 -8.06
N LYS A 65 0.47 -13.86 -9.08
CA LYS A 65 1.94 -13.85 -8.99
C LYS A 65 2.41 -12.84 -7.95
N ARG A 66 1.92 -11.59 -8.00
CA ARG A 66 2.26 -10.55 -7.02
C ARG A 66 1.70 -10.83 -5.61
N ALA A 67 0.53 -11.47 -5.51
CA ALA A 67 -0.03 -11.91 -4.23
C ALA A 67 0.82 -13.03 -3.60
N LYS A 68 1.23 -14.03 -4.39
CA LYS A 68 2.15 -15.08 -3.95
C LYS A 68 3.49 -14.51 -3.50
N GLU A 69 3.99 -13.50 -4.19
CA GLU A 69 5.21 -12.80 -3.80
C GLU A 69 5.11 -12.11 -2.44
N GLN A 70 3.96 -11.49 -2.14
CA GLN A 70 3.70 -10.91 -0.81
C GLN A 70 3.75 -11.98 0.30
N MET A 71 3.12 -13.13 0.07
CA MET A 71 3.10 -14.23 1.04
C MET A 71 4.50 -14.85 1.20
N ARG A 72 5.23 -15.03 0.10
CA ARG A 72 6.61 -15.52 0.11
C ARG A 72 7.51 -14.63 0.95
N PHE A 73 7.43 -13.31 0.74
CA PHE A 73 8.21 -12.33 1.50
C PHE A 73 7.94 -12.43 3.00
N ILE A 74 6.67 -12.47 3.44
CA ILE A 74 6.33 -12.57 4.87
C ILE A 74 6.94 -13.83 5.51
N LYS A 75 6.90 -14.95 4.78
CA LYS A 75 7.50 -16.21 5.22
C LYS A 75 9.02 -16.13 5.31
N GLU A 76 9.69 -15.67 4.26
CA GLU A 76 11.15 -15.58 4.19
C GLU A 76 11.73 -14.51 5.13
N PHE A 77 10.97 -13.45 5.40
CA PHE A 77 11.34 -12.43 6.38
C PHE A 77 11.22 -12.93 7.83
N GLY A 78 10.59 -14.09 8.06
CA GLY A 78 10.53 -14.74 9.38
C GLY A 78 9.48 -14.16 10.33
N ILE A 79 8.40 -13.57 9.81
CA ILE A 79 7.35 -12.92 10.61
C ILE A 79 5.94 -13.51 10.37
N ALA A 80 5.85 -14.70 9.78
CA ALA A 80 4.57 -15.33 9.44
C ALA A 80 3.65 -15.56 10.66
N ASP A 81 4.22 -15.78 11.85
CA ASP A 81 3.45 -15.95 13.10
C ASP A 81 2.94 -14.61 13.67
N GLN A 82 3.50 -13.49 13.23
CA GLN A 82 3.20 -12.15 13.74
C GLN A 82 2.36 -11.32 12.77
N VAL A 83 2.46 -11.60 11.46
CA VAL A 83 1.80 -10.82 10.41
C VAL A 83 0.96 -11.73 9.53
N LYS A 84 -0.35 -11.55 9.61
CA LYS A 84 -1.30 -12.27 8.75
C LYS A 84 -1.38 -11.60 7.38
N VAL A 85 -1.59 -12.39 6.33
CA VAL A 85 -1.85 -11.89 4.97
C VAL A 85 -3.22 -12.36 4.53
N GLN A 86 -4.09 -11.43 4.18
CA GLN A 86 -5.36 -11.69 3.53
C GLN A 86 -5.28 -11.21 2.08
N VAL A 87 -5.47 -12.13 1.13
CA VAL A 87 -5.55 -11.81 -0.29
C VAL A 87 -7.02 -11.69 -0.65
N LEU A 88 -7.45 -10.52 -1.13
CA LEU A 88 -8.81 -10.36 -1.64
C LEU A 88 -8.95 -10.99 -3.03
N GLU A 89 -10.19 -11.31 -3.39
CA GLU A 89 -10.52 -11.77 -4.73
C GLU A 89 -10.11 -10.75 -5.79
N TYR A 90 -9.67 -11.25 -6.94
CA TYR A 90 -9.32 -10.42 -8.07
C TYR A 90 -10.59 -9.91 -8.76
N ASP A 91 -10.79 -8.59 -8.72
CA ASP A 91 -11.95 -7.93 -9.32
C ASP A 91 -11.51 -6.78 -10.23
N LYS A 92 -11.16 -7.12 -11.48
CA LYS A 92 -10.80 -6.12 -12.51
C LYS A 92 -11.98 -5.23 -12.86
N ASP A 93 -13.20 -5.76 -12.85
CA ASP A 93 -14.39 -5.03 -13.25
C ASP A 93 -14.70 -3.88 -12.29
N ALA A 94 -14.50 -4.07 -10.98
CA ALA A 94 -14.58 -2.98 -10.01
C ALA A 94 -13.59 -1.85 -10.32
N PHE A 95 -12.37 -2.19 -10.76
CA PHE A 95 -11.41 -1.20 -11.20
C PHE A 95 -11.88 -0.45 -12.45
N LEU A 96 -12.30 -1.17 -13.51
CA LEU A 96 -12.77 -0.57 -14.76
C LEU A 96 -13.96 0.37 -14.53
N LYS A 97 -14.93 -0.06 -13.72
CA LYS A 97 -16.07 0.78 -13.31
C LYS A 97 -15.62 2.02 -12.54
N ALA A 98 -14.67 1.89 -11.63
CA ALA A 98 -14.19 3.01 -10.82
C ALA A 98 -13.46 4.09 -11.64
N VAL A 99 -12.81 3.71 -12.74
CA VAL A 99 -12.04 4.63 -13.59
C VAL A 99 -12.73 5.00 -14.90
N GLN A 100 -13.98 4.57 -15.09
CA GLN A 100 -14.75 4.86 -16.30
C GLN A 100 -14.82 6.37 -16.57
N GLY A 101 -14.45 6.78 -17.79
CA GLY A 101 -14.35 8.17 -18.20
C GLY A 101 -13.03 8.88 -17.84
N TYR A 102 -12.07 8.17 -17.23
CA TYR A 102 -10.74 8.67 -16.86
C TYR A 102 -9.59 7.84 -17.46
N GLU A 103 -9.86 6.96 -18.42
CA GLU A 103 -8.96 5.95 -18.96
C GLU A 103 -7.69 6.57 -19.57
N HIS A 104 -7.86 7.70 -20.25
CA HIS A 104 -6.81 8.39 -21.02
C HIS A 104 -5.79 9.17 -20.16
N GLY A 105 -6.01 9.29 -18.85
CA GLY A 105 -5.09 10.01 -17.98
C GLY A 105 -3.93 9.13 -17.52
N GLY A 106 -2.68 9.55 -17.70
CA GLY A 106 -1.48 8.81 -17.25
C GLY A 106 -1.31 8.70 -15.72
N GLU A 107 -0.19 8.15 -15.26
CA GLU A 107 0.15 8.01 -13.83
C GLU A 107 0.10 9.37 -13.12
N GLY A 108 -0.50 9.38 -11.92
CA GLY A 108 -0.71 10.59 -11.14
C GLY A 108 -1.92 11.42 -11.55
N SER A 109 -2.63 11.05 -12.63
CA SER A 109 -3.87 11.72 -13.03
C SER A 109 -5.07 11.38 -12.13
N SER A 110 -6.22 11.98 -12.43
CA SER A 110 -7.51 11.66 -11.79
C SER A 110 -7.87 10.16 -11.83
N ARG A 111 -7.38 9.41 -12.83
CA ARG A 111 -7.50 7.94 -12.90
C ARG A 111 -6.89 7.27 -11.67
N CYS A 112 -5.68 7.68 -11.30
CA CYS A 112 -4.97 7.14 -10.15
C CYS A 112 -5.69 7.53 -8.84
N LEU A 113 -6.27 8.73 -8.75
CA LEU A 113 -7.10 9.11 -7.61
C LEU A 113 -8.33 8.20 -7.45
N LYS A 114 -9.03 7.87 -8.55
CA LYS A 114 -10.15 6.92 -8.54
C LYS A 114 -9.70 5.52 -8.10
N CYS A 115 -8.56 5.05 -8.60
CA CYS A 115 -7.95 3.78 -8.18
C CYS A 115 -7.60 3.77 -6.68
N PHE A 116 -6.97 4.83 -6.17
CA PHE A 116 -6.66 4.96 -4.75
C PHE A 116 -7.93 4.96 -3.89
N ASN A 117 -8.98 5.66 -4.34
CA ASN A 117 -10.27 5.68 -3.65
C ASN A 117 -10.88 4.28 -3.55
N LEU A 118 -10.92 3.52 -4.65
CA LEU A 118 -11.43 2.14 -4.64
C LEU A 118 -10.70 1.27 -3.60
N ARG A 119 -9.36 1.34 -3.61
CA ARG A 119 -8.51 0.49 -2.78
C ARG A 119 -8.56 0.87 -1.31
N LEU A 120 -8.47 2.17 -1.01
CA LEU A 120 -8.54 2.67 0.36
C LEU A 120 -9.95 2.56 0.95
N SER A 121 -11.01 2.74 0.15
CA SER A 121 -12.39 2.56 0.63
C SER A 121 -12.64 1.13 1.05
N LYS A 122 -12.23 0.15 0.22
CA LYS A 122 -12.36 -1.27 0.56
C LYS A 122 -11.55 -1.64 1.80
N THR A 123 -10.36 -1.05 1.96
CA THR A 123 -9.51 -1.27 3.13
C THR A 123 -10.14 -0.66 4.40
N ALA A 124 -10.65 0.57 4.33
CA ALA A 124 -11.32 1.22 5.46
C ALA A 124 -12.59 0.45 5.89
N GLN A 125 -13.37 -0.01 4.92
CA GLN A 125 -14.54 -0.87 5.15
C GLN A 125 -14.14 -2.14 5.92
N LEU A 126 -13.18 -2.91 5.41
CA LEU A 126 -12.76 -4.17 6.05
C LEU A 126 -12.07 -3.93 7.40
N ALA A 127 -11.36 -2.80 7.56
CA ALA A 127 -10.81 -2.41 8.85
C ALA A 127 -11.91 -2.16 9.87
N LYS A 128 -13.04 -1.56 9.47
CA LYS A 128 -14.17 -1.34 10.35
C LYS A 128 -14.85 -2.66 10.72
N GLU A 129 -15.13 -3.50 9.72
CA GLU A 129 -15.79 -4.80 9.90
C GLU A 129 -14.97 -5.75 10.79
N GLY A 130 -13.64 -5.62 10.78
CA GLY A 130 -12.73 -6.37 11.62
C GLY A 130 -12.33 -5.69 12.93
N ASP A 131 -12.98 -4.58 13.31
CA ASP A 131 -12.69 -3.80 14.52
C ASP A 131 -11.21 -3.41 14.69
N PHE A 132 -10.54 -3.05 13.59
CA PHE A 132 -9.17 -2.56 13.62
C PHE A 132 -9.11 -1.13 14.21
N ASP A 133 -8.07 -0.87 15.01
CA ASP A 133 -7.80 0.47 15.56
C ASP A 133 -7.39 1.45 14.44
N TYR A 134 -6.58 0.94 13.50
CA TYR A 134 -6.03 1.71 12.40
C TYR A 134 -6.12 1.00 11.05
N PHE A 135 -6.12 1.80 9.98
CA PHE A 135 -5.79 1.34 8.63
C PHE A 135 -4.81 2.29 7.93
N THR A 136 -4.03 1.78 6.98
CA THR A 136 -3.14 2.59 6.12
C THR A 136 -2.81 1.89 4.81
N THR A 137 -1.92 2.47 4.01
CA THR A 137 -1.54 1.93 2.70
C THR A 137 -0.05 2.01 2.43
N THR A 138 0.50 0.97 1.79
CA THR A 138 1.88 0.96 1.30
C THR A 138 2.11 1.91 0.13
N LEU A 139 1.05 2.44 -0.50
CA LEU A 139 1.15 3.31 -1.68
C LEU A 139 2.04 4.54 -1.43
N SER A 140 2.12 5.04 -0.19
CA SER A 140 2.91 6.22 0.15
C SER A 140 4.44 5.99 0.08
N ILE A 141 4.92 4.75 -0.07
CA ILE A 141 6.34 4.43 -0.29
C ILE A 141 6.83 4.74 -1.71
N SER A 142 5.91 4.75 -2.68
CA SER A 142 6.26 4.89 -4.08
C SER A 142 6.66 6.35 -4.38
N PRO A 143 7.80 6.61 -5.04
CA PRO A 143 8.22 7.96 -5.45
C PRO A 143 7.21 8.62 -6.40
N TRP A 144 6.42 7.81 -7.11
CA TRP A 144 5.44 8.22 -8.10
C TRP A 144 4.09 8.63 -7.50
N LYS A 145 3.87 8.35 -6.21
CA LYS A 145 2.58 8.59 -5.55
C LYS A 145 2.69 9.74 -4.56
N ASP A 146 1.82 10.73 -4.74
CA ASP A 146 1.74 11.88 -3.85
C ASP A 146 1.19 11.47 -2.47
N SER A 147 2.06 11.52 -1.45
CA SER A 147 1.67 11.23 -0.08
C SER A 147 0.62 12.21 0.44
N GLN A 148 0.61 13.47 -0.02
CA GLN A 148 -0.38 14.45 0.42
C GLN A 148 -1.80 14.06 -0.02
N VAL A 149 -1.95 13.58 -1.26
CA VAL A 149 -3.23 13.10 -1.80
C VAL A 149 -3.68 11.85 -1.05
N LEU A 150 -2.80 10.86 -0.90
CA LEU A 150 -3.12 9.61 -0.21
C LEU A 150 -3.56 9.83 1.24
N ASN A 151 -2.87 10.70 1.98
CA ASN A 151 -3.19 10.95 3.38
C ASN A 151 -4.50 11.73 3.56
N LYS A 152 -4.79 12.70 2.69
CA LYS A 152 -6.09 13.41 2.70
C LYS A 152 -7.24 12.44 2.43
N LEU A 153 -7.08 11.59 1.40
CA LEU A 153 -8.08 10.58 1.05
C LEU A 153 -8.27 9.55 2.17
N GLY A 154 -7.17 9.05 2.75
CA GLY A 154 -7.21 8.11 3.86
C GLY A 154 -7.94 8.68 5.08
N ASN A 155 -7.65 9.91 5.48
CA ASN A 155 -8.35 10.57 6.58
C ASN A 155 -9.84 10.79 6.28
N TYR A 156 -10.18 11.22 5.06
CA TYR A 156 -11.57 11.37 4.63
C TYR A 156 -12.34 10.05 4.74
N LEU A 157 -11.76 8.95 4.26
CA LEU A 157 -12.37 7.62 4.34
C LEU A 157 -12.43 7.10 5.79
N GLY A 158 -11.42 7.38 6.60
CA GLY A 158 -11.44 7.03 8.02
C GLY A 158 -12.61 7.66 8.78
N ASN A 159 -12.92 8.92 8.46
CA ASN A 159 -14.10 9.60 9.03
C ASN A 159 -15.43 9.01 8.54
N ILE A 160 -15.49 8.55 7.28
CA ILE A 160 -16.71 7.91 6.72
C ILE A 160 -16.97 6.54 7.36
N TYR A 161 -15.94 5.69 7.43
CA TYR A 161 -16.09 4.31 7.89
C TYR A 161 -15.94 4.16 9.41
N GLY A 162 -15.50 5.21 10.11
CA GLY A 162 -15.31 5.18 11.57
C GLY A 162 -14.11 4.35 12.01
N VAL A 163 -12.98 4.49 11.28
CA VAL A 163 -11.69 3.85 11.61
C VAL A 163 -10.57 4.87 11.46
N THR A 164 -9.62 4.88 12.40
CA THR A 164 -8.54 5.86 12.37
C THR A 164 -7.58 5.58 11.21
N TYR A 165 -7.35 6.58 10.36
CA TYR A 165 -6.31 6.46 9.34
C TYR A 165 -4.93 6.76 9.94
N LEU A 166 -4.00 5.80 9.82
CA LEU A 166 -2.61 6.03 10.19
C LEU A 166 -1.91 6.79 9.06
N TYR A 167 -1.71 8.09 9.28
CA TYR A 167 -0.94 8.95 8.39
C TYR A 167 0.45 8.37 8.12
N SER A 168 0.93 8.46 6.88
CA SER A 168 2.23 7.92 6.51
C SER A 168 2.86 8.60 5.30
N ASP A 169 4.18 8.77 5.34
CA ASP A 169 5.00 9.01 4.15
C ASP A 169 6.21 8.07 4.17
N PHE A 170 6.00 6.84 3.68
CA PHE A 170 7.02 5.79 3.72
C PHE A 170 8.21 6.05 2.79
N LYS A 171 8.19 7.10 1.95
CA LYS A 171 9.39 7.54 1.22
C LYS A 171 10.45 8.12 2.16
N LYS A 172 10.03 8.74 3.27
CA LYS A 172 10.93 9.38 4.23
C LYS A 172 11.81 8.34 4.94
N LYS A 173 12.92 8.81 5.52
CA LYS A 173 13.94 7.95 6.17
C LYS A 173 14.44 6.82 5.24
N ASN A 174 14.66 7.14 3.97
CA ASN A 174 15.13 6.21 2.94
C ASN A 174 14.23 4.98 2.74
N GLY A 175 12.93 5.04 3.08
CA GLY A 175 12.08 3.85 3.00
C GLY A 175 11.94 3.27 1.60
N PHE A 176 11.91 4.10 0.54
CA PHE A 176 11.94 3.58 -0.84
C PHE A 176 13.25 2.84 -1.14
N LYS A 177 14.41 3.42 -0.79
CA LYS A 177 15.71 2.75 -0.93
C LYS A 177 15.74 1.44 -0.15
N ARG A 178 15.22 1.43 1.09
CA ARG A 178 15.11 0.22 1.91
C ARG A 178 14.26 -0.86 1.24
N SER A 179 13.18 -0.46 0.56
CA SER A 179 12.36 -1.40 -0.21
C SER A 179 13.16 -2.06 -1.34
N VAL A 180 14.06 -1.32 -2.00
CA VAL A 180 14.94 -1.83 -3.07
C VAL A 180 15.95 -2.81 -2.48
N GLU A 181 16.60 -2.44 -1.37
CA GLU A 181 17.54 -3.32 -0.65
C GLU A 181 16.89 -4.65 -0.25
N LEU A 182 15.68 -4.60 0.33
CA LEU A 182 14.92 -5.80 0.68
C LEU A 182 14.51 -6.59 -0.56
N SER A 183 14.14 -5.91 -1.65
CA SER A 183 13.81 -6.59 -2.91
C SER A 183 15.00 -7.38 -3.44
N ASN A 184 16.20 -6.79 -3.43
CA ASN A 184 17.42 -7.47 -3.87
C ASN A 184 17.79 -8.60 -2.91
N LYS A 185 17.72 -8.36 -1.59
CA LYS A 185 18.05 -9.36 -0.55
C LYS A 185 17.18 -10.61 -0.64
N PHE A 186 15.89 -10.45 -0.90
CA PHE A 186 14.92 -11.55 -0.96
C PHE A 186 14.58 -11.96 -2.40
N ASN A 187 15.37 -11.51 -3.39
CA ASN A 187 15.17 -11.77 -4.82
C ASN A 187 13.70 -11.58 -5.27
N MET A 188 13.12 -10.45 -4.88
CA MET A 188 11.69 -10.22 -5.00
C MET A 188 11.31 -9.91 -6.45
N TYR A 189 10.15 -10.40 -6.89
CA TYR A 189 9.55 -9.99 -8.15
C TYR A 189 9.14 -8.52 -8.08
N ARG A 190 10.03 -7.62 -8.53
CA ARG A 190 9.84 -6.17 -8.57
C ARG A 190 9.45 -5.72 -9.97
N GLN A 191 8.34 -5.01 -10.05
CA GLN A 191 7.89 -4.36 -11.27
C GLN A 191 8.28 -2.89 -11.23
N CYS A 192 8.55 -2.35 -12.40
CA CYS A 192 8.87 -0.95 -12.58
C CYS A 192 7.63 -0.07 -12.79
N TYR A 193 6.50 -0.67 -13.19
CA TYR A 193 5.23 0.01 -13.47
C TYR A 193 4.11 -0.43 -12.53
N CYS A 194 2.99 0.29 -12.57
CA CYS A 194 1.85 0.08 -11.67
C CYS A 194 1.18 -1.30 -11.85
N GLY A 195 1.16 -1.85 -13.07
CA GLY A 195 0.44 -3.08 -13.42
C GLY A 195 -0.94 -2.84 -14.05
N CYS A 196 -1.36 -1.58 -14.15
CA CYS A 196 -2.61 -1.18 -14.81
C CYS A 196 -2.52 -1.31 -16.32
N GLN A 197 -3.60 -1.79 -16.97
CA GLN A 197 -3.70 -1.88 -18.43
C GLN A 197 -3.45 -0.52 -19.10
N PHE A 198 -3.82 0.57 -18.43
CA PHE A 198 -3.62 1.94 -18.91
C PHE A 198 -2.24 2.54 -18.53
N SER A 199 -1.37 1.76 -17.87
CA SER A 199 0.00 2.16 -17.50
C SER A 199 1.07 1.37 -18.25
N GLN A 200 0.69 0.54 -19.23
CA GLN A 200 1.64 -0.28 -19.98
C GLN A 200 2.57 0.58 -20.85
N GLU A 201 2.11 1.68 -21.44
CA GLU A 201 2.99 2.57 -22.22
C GLU A 201 4.05 3.28 -21.36
N GLU A 202 3.84 3.34 -20.05
CA GLU A 202 4.77 3.96 -19.08
C GLU A 202 5.95 3.03 -18.72
N THR A 203 5.94 1.76 -19.14
CA THR A 203 7.06 0.82 -18.90
C THR A 203 8.32 1.16 -19.69
N LEU A 204 8.20 1.91 -20.79
CA LEU A 204 9.32 2.15 -21.72
C LEU A 204 10.48 2.97 -21.10
N ASN A 205 10.24 3.71 -20.00
CA ASN A 205 11.23 4.60 -19.35
C ASN A 205 11.56 4.20 -17.90
N CYS A 206 11.41 2.92 -17.55
CA CYS A 206 11.26 2.51 -16.16
C CYS A 206 12.51 1.91 -15.50
N GLU A 207 13.43 1.33 -16.29
CA GLU A 207 14.63 0.66 -15.78
C GLU A 207 15.70 1.64 -15.29
N GLU A 208 15.82 2.82 -15.89
CA GLU A 208 16.75 3.88 -15.47
C GLU A 208 16.48 4.43 -14.06
N LYS A 209 15.30 4.17 -13.47
CA LYS A 209 14.84 4.82 -12.23
C LYS A 209 14.82 3.90 -11.01
N ILE A 210 15.08 2.60 -11.19
CA ILE A 210 15.22 1.62 -10.11
C ILE A 210 16.68 1.39 -9.75
N ASN A 211 17.58 1.60 -10.71
CA ASN A 211 19.04 1.63 -10.55
C ASN A 211 19.51 3.00 -10.06
#